data_AF-A0A6N8HQR7-F1
#
_entry.id   AF-A0A6N8HQR7-F1
#
_cell.length_a   1.000
_cell.length_b   1.000
_cell.length_c   1.000
_cell.angle_alpha   90.00
_cell.angle_beta   90.00
_cell.angle_gamma   90.00
#
_symmetry.space_group_name_H-M   'P 1'
#
loop_
_entity.id
_entity.type
_entity.pdbx_description
1 polymer ?
#
loop_
_entity_poly.entity_id
_entity_poly.type
_entity_poly.pdbx_seq_one_letter_code
_entity_poly.pdbx_strand_id
1 'polypeptide(L)'
;MKLFQVRKGQFVFYQNELHKVYSVKPMFRKSVHLYRLKDMKQILTSAPEIHYYKPKHGDTFIFYGKRYTIDKDVKPSSGDYILITKPAPDFLDHYSLNDIEKVDSVENGNVVTTRDNGVRHHEYVVLVPGREEGSTEIAYYDKTLVPEEQQIEDESISYLAENDETLKPSVGDIYYDIHQETKTMIVAMTVDEVIFGHGVKVHISEILDDTKFELVYQASEDI
;
A
#
# COMPACT_ATOMS: atom_id res chain seq x y z
N MET A 1 -13.06 15.66 -12.33
CA MET A 1 -14.23 14.76 -12.15
C MET A 1 -15.31 15.49 -11.32
N LYS A 2 -16.59 15.08 -11.32
CA LYS A 2 -17.58 15.66 -10.37
C LYS A 2 -17.58 14.88 -9.04
N LEU A 3 -17.80 15.55 -7.90
CA LEU A 3 -17.71 14.93 -6.56
C LEU A 3 -18.60 13.69 -6.38
N PHE A 4 -19.83 13.71 -6.93
CA PHE A 4 -20.75 12.57 -6.85
C PHE A 4 -20.28 11.32 -7.64
N GLN A 5 -19.25 11.47 -8.48
CA GLN A 5 -18.67 10.36 -9.23
C GLN A 5 -17.51 9.71 -8.47
N VAL A 6 -17.00 10.36 -7.42
CA VAL A 6 -15.90 9.86 -6.58
C VAL A 6 -16.46 8.83 -5.60
N ARG A 7 -15.87 7.63 -5.57
CA ARG A 7 -16.24 6.55 -4.66
C ARG A 7 -15.00 5.95 -4.01
N LYS A 8 -15.14 5.45 -2.78
CA LYS A 8 -14.12 4.65 -2.10
C LYS A 8 -13.67 3.51 -3.03
N GLY A 9 -12.36 3.29 -3.09
CA GLY A 9 -11.74 2.25 -3.89
C GLY A 9 -11.26 2.70 -5.26
N GLN A 10 -11.72 3.84 -5.79
CA GLN A 10 -11.27 4.27 -7.12
C GLN A 10 -9.78 4.61 -7.14
N PHE A 11 -9.09 4.15 -8.18
CA PHE A 11 -7.78 4.67 -8.54
C PHE A 11 -7.95 6.02 -9.23
N VAL A 12 -7.11 6.97 -8.85
CA VAL A 12 -7.12 8.32 -9.42
C VAL A 12 -5.70 8.84 -9.55
N PHE A 13 -5.48 9.68 -10.55
CA PHE A 13 -4.28 10.51 -10.62
C PHE A 13 -4.54 11.84 -9.92
N TYR A 14 -3.57 12.23 -9.10
CA TYR A 14 -3.49 13.53 -8.43
C TYR A 14 -2.04 13.98 -8.45
N GLN A 15 -1.77 15.23 -8.87
CA GLN A 15 -0.41 15.76 -8.96
C GLN A 15 0.57 14.82 -9.70
N ASN A 16 0.14 14.30 -10.85
CA ASN A 16 0.88 13.35 -11.68
C ASN A 16 1.09 11.95 -11.10
N GLU A 17 0.66 11.63 -9.87
CA GLU A 17 0.92 10.34 -9.22
C GLU A 17 -0.35 9.50 -9.04
N LEU A 18 -0.19 8.18 -9.01
CA LEU A 18 -1.27 7.24 -8.79
C LEU A 18 -1.66 7.10 -7.31
N HIS A 19 -2.94 7.26 -7.05
CA HIS A 19 -3.53 7.22 -5.72
C HIS A 19 -4.77 6.33 -5.70
N LYS A 20 -5.19 5.94 -4.50
CA LYS A 20 -6.50 5.34 -4.26
C LYS A 20 -7.33 6.16 -3.28
N VAL A 21 -8.61 6.33 -3.60
CA VAL A 21 -9.59 6.95 -2.72
C VAL A 21 -9.92 5.98 -1.58
N TYR A 22 -9.60 6.34 -0.33
CA TYR A 22 -9.99 5.53 0.83
C TYR A 22 -11.22 6.07 1.56
N SER A 23 -11.54 7.35 1.41
CA SER A 23 -12.73 7.96 2.01
C SER A 23 -13.22 9.19 1.21
N VAL A 24 -14.52 9.44 1.27
CA VAL A 24 -15.14 10.66 0.75
C VAL A 24 -16.01 11.26 1.85
N LYS A 25 -15.71 12.49 2.25
CA LYS A 25 -16.43 13.24 3.29
C LYS A 25 -17.07 14.49 2.67
N PRO A 26 -18.33 14.41 2.21
CA PRO A 26 -18.96 15.45 1.38
C PRO A 26 -19.06 16.83 2.06
N MET A 27 -19.08 16.86 3.39
CA MET A 27 -19.27 18.09 4.18
C MET A 27 -18.03 19.00 4.23
N PHE A 28 -16.87 18.54 3.73
CA PHE A 28 -15.60 19.27 3.80
C PHE A 28 -15.20 19.86 2.45
N ARG A 29 -14.44 20.98 2.46
CA ARG A 29 -13.86 21.57 1.24
C ARG A 29 -12.92 20.58 0.53
N LYS A 30 -12.05 19.92 1.29
CA LYS A 30 -11.22 18.78 0.84
C LYS A 30 -11.96 17.49 1.17
N SER A 31 -12.96 17.19 0.36
CA SER A 31 -13.90 16.09 0.59
C SER A 31 -13.40 14.73 0.15
N VAL A 32 -12.25 14.65 -0.54
CA VAL A 32 -11.70 13.38 -1.03
C VAL A 32 -10.40 13.06 -0.31
N HIS A 33 -10.36 11.88 0.30
CA HIS A 33 -9.21 11.38 1.01
C HIS A 33 -8.54 10.28 0.18
N LEU A 34 -7.26 10.49 -0.11
CA LEU A 34 -6.44 9.62 -0.93
C LEU A 34 -5.28 9.06 -0.11
N TYR A 35 -4.79 7.90 -0.51
CA TYR A 35 -3.40 7.52 -0.22
C TYR A 35 -2.68 7.26 -1.54
N ARG A 36 -1.42 7.66 -1.60
CA ARG A 36 -0.54 7.43 -2.75
C ARG A 36 -0.10 5.96 -2.76
N LEU A 37 -0.16 5.29 -3.91
CA LEU A 37 0.12 3.85 -3.95
C LEU A 37 1.59 3.50 -3.69
N LYS A 38 2.53 4.36 -4.10
CA LYS A 38 3.95 4.05 -3.96
C LYS A 38 4.44 3.98 -2.51
N ASP A 39 3.89 4.79 -1.61
CA ASP A 39 4.40 4.95 -0.24
C ASP A 39 3.30 5.12 0.83
N MET A 40 2.03 4.92 0.47
CA MET A 40 0.86 5.07 1.35
C MET A 40 0.64 6.47 1.93
N LYS A 41 1.33 7.51 1.42
CA LYS A 41 1.17 8.88 1.93
C LYS A 41 -0.28 9.35 1.80
N GLN A 42 -0.86 9.78 2.92
CA GLN A 42 -2.23 10.27 2.96
C GLN A 42 -2.34 11.72 2.46
N ILE A 43 -3.33 11.98 1.61
CA ILE A 43 -3.53 13.28 0.96
C ILE A 43 -5.02 13.65 1.01
N LEU A 44 -5.28 14.93 1.25
CA LEU A 44 -6.62 15.52 1.24
C LEU A 44 -6.76 16.45 0.03
N THR A 45 -7.75 16.19 -0.82
CA THR A 45 -8.00 16.94 -2.06
C THR A 45 -9.52 17.07 -2.34
N SER A 46 -9.85 17.62 -3.50
CA SER A 46 -11.20 17.84 -4.01
C SER A 46 -11.40 17.09 -5.33
N ALA A 47 -12.65 16.75 -5.65
CA ALA A 47 -12.98 15.98 -6.86
C ALA A 47 -12.58 16.62 -8.22
N PRO A 48 -12.56 17.96 -8.37
CA PRO A 48 -12.08 18.58 -9.59
C PRO A 48 -10.60 18.34 -9.88
N GLU A 49 -9.78 18.16 -8.84
CA GLU A 49 -8.31 18.04 -8.96
C GLU A 49 -7.84 16.62 -9.31
N ILE A 50 -8.75 15.65 -9.39
CA ILE A 50 -8.41 14.24 -9.58
C ILE A 50 -8.97 13.68 -10.88
N HIS A 51 -8.22 12.74 -11.47
CA HIS A 51 -8.56 12.07 -12.71
C HIS A 51 -8.76 10.58 -12.47
N TYR A 52 -9.96 10.07 -12.76
CA TYR A 52 -10.25 8.65 -12.59
C TYR A 52 -9.42 7.76 -13.51
N TYR A 53 -8.93 6.66 -12.95
CA TYR A 53 -8.28 5.60 -13.68
C TYR A 53 -8.91 4.24 -13.31
N LYS A 54 -9.15 3.40 -14.31
CA LYS A 54 -9.64 2.04 -14.10
C LYS A 54 -8.48 1.06 -14.33
N PRO A 55 -7.97 0.39 -13.28
CA PRO A 55 -6.92 -0.60 -13.45
C PRO A 55 -7.38 -1.74 -14.36
N LYS A 56 -6.48 -2.21 -15.23
CA LYS A 56 -6.70 -3.30 -16.18
C LYS A 56 -5.50 -4.24 -16.22
N HIS A 57 -5.69 -5.41 -16.81
CA HIS A 57 -4.62 -6.36 -17.06
C HIS A 57 -3.47 -5.73 -17.85
N GLY A 58 -2.24 -6.05 -17.47
CA GLY A 58 -1.01 -5.52 -18.04
C GLY A 58 -0.64 -4.12 -17.53
N ASP A 59 -1.41 -3.52 -16.62
CA ASP A 59 -0.99 -2.29 -15.95
C ASP A 59 0.10 -2.58 -14.92
N THR A 60 1.16 -1.79 -14.92
CA THR A 60 2.24 -1.83 -13.93
C THR A 60 2.24 -0.57 -13.08
N PHE A 61 2.30 -0.72 -11.76
CA PHE A 61 2.39 0.40 -10.82
C PHE A 61 3.29 0.07 -9.64
N ILE A 62 3.61 1.10 -8.86
CA ILE A 62 4.39 0.96 -7.64
C ILE A 62 3.42 0.87 -6.46
N PHE A 63 3.56 -0.19 -5.68
CA PHE A 63 2.86 -0.41 -4.44
C PHE A 63 3.88 -0.72 -3.35
N TYR A 64 3.90 0.09 -2.29
CA TYR A 64 4.88 -0.07 -1.20
C TYR A 64 6.35 -0.13 -1.71
N GLY A 65 6.72 0.81 -2.56
CA GLY A 65 8.07 0.92 -3.12
C GLY A 65 8.46 -0.18 -4.11
N LYS A 66 7.60 -1.18 -4.34
CA LYS A 66 7.86 -2.29 -5.25
C LYS A 66 6.93 -2.22 -6.45
N ARG A 67 7.46 -2.60 -7.62
CA ARG A 67 6.68 -2.66 -8.85
C ARG A 67 5.88 -3.94 -8.90
N TYR A 68 4.63 -3.81 -9.33
CA TYR A 68 3.75 -4.93 -9.61
C TYR A 68 3.02 -4.72 -10.92
N THR A 69 2.77 -5.82 -11.62
CA THR A 69 1.96 -5.87 -12.83
C THR A 69 0.67 -6.63 -12.55
N ILE A 70 -0.46 -6.10 -13.04
CA ILE A 70 -1.77 -6.73 -12.91
C ILE A 70 -1.89 -7.89 -13.90
N ASP A 71 -1.95 -9.11 -13.39
CA ASP A 71 -2.19 -10.30 -14.19
C ASP A 71 -3.49 -11.01 -13.78
N LYS A 72 -4.39 -11.19 -14.75
CA LYS A 72 -5.68 -11.87 -14.55
C LYS A 72 -5.61 -13.37 -14.81
N ASP A 73 -4.55 -13.82 -15.49
CA ASP A 73 -4.39 -15.20 -15.98
C ASP A 73 -3.49 -16.02 -15.03
N VAL A 74 -2.74 -15.35 -14.14
CA VAL A 74 -1.96 -15.96 -13.07
C VAL A 74 -2.84 -16.41 -11.90
N LYS A 75 -2.48 -17.56 -11.32
CA LYS A 75 -3.10 -18.09 -10.10
C LYS A 75 -2.32 -17.61 -8.87
N PRO A 76 -2.99 -17.23 -7.77
CA PRO A 76 -2.31 -16.75 -6.58
C PRO A 76 -1.63 -17.90 -5.83
N SER A 77 -0.60 -17.55 -5.09
CA SER A 77 0.10 -18.36 -4.09
C SER A 77 0.13 -17.63 -2.74
N SER A 78 0.37 -18.36 -1.66
CA SER A 78 0.60 -17.75 -0.34
C SER A 78 1.76 -16.74 -0.41
N GLY A 79 1.55 -15.56 0.17
CA GLY A 79 2.50 -14.45 0.14
C GLY A 79 2.32 -13.47 -1.03
N ASP A 80 1.58 -13.83 -2.08
CA ASP A 80 1.29 -12.92 -3.20
C ASP A 80 0.37 -11.77 -2.77
N TYR A 81 0.33 -10.71 -3.58
CA TYR A 81 -0.70 -9.69 -3.48
C TYR A 81 -1.78 -9.90 -4.53
N ILE A 82 -3.03 -9.65 -4.13
CA ILE A 82 -4.17 -9.62 -5.04
C ILE A 82 -4.80 -8.23 -5.05
N LEU A 83 -5.37 -7.85 -6.19
CA LEU A 83 -6.16 -6.64 -6.35
C LEU A 83 -7.64 -7.02 -6.49
N ILE A 84 -8.48 -6.52 -5.59
CA ILE A 84 -9.93 -6.73 -5.64
C ILE A 84 -10.53 -5.89 -6.78
N THR A 85 -11.06 -6.52 -7.83
CA THR A 85 -11.64 -5.81 -8.98
C THR A 85 -13.16 -5.85 -9.04
N LYS A 86 -13.78 -6.85 -8.39
CA LYS A 86 -15.23 -7.03 -8.32
C LYS A 86 -15.65 -7.44 -6.91
N PRO A 87 -15.64 -6.52 -5.94
CA PRO A 87 -15.95 -6.85 -4.56
C PRO A 87 -17.40 -7.33 -4.41
N ALA A 88 -17.58 -8.52 -3.84
CA ALA A 88 -18.83 -9.10 -3.39
C ALA A 88 -18.61 -9.79 -2.00
N PRO A 89 -18.16 -9.03 -0.99
CA PRO A 89 -17.81 -9.57 0.33
C PRO A 89 -19.00 -10.26 0.99
N ASP A 90 -18.74 -11.40 1.65
CA ASP A 90 -19.72 -12.01 2.54
C ASP A 90 -19.83 -11.20 3.84
N PHE A 91 -20.75 -11.59 4.73
CA PHE A 91 -21.11 -10.78 5.90
C PHE A 91 -19.94 -10.44 6.84
N LEU A 92 -18.95 -11.32 6.93
CA LEU A 92 -17.78 -11.16 7.81
C LEU A 92 -16.58 -10.51 7.10
N ASP A 93 -16.63 -10.36 5.78
CA ASP A 93 -15.51 -9.85 5.01
C ASP A 93 -15.55 -8.31 4.92
N HIS A 94 -14.37 -7.70 4.95
CA HIS A 94 -14.19 -6.25 5.02
C HIS A 94 -13.27 -5.71 3.93
N TYR A 95 -13.44 -6.20 2.70
CA TYR A 95 -12.76 -5.67 1.51
C TYR A 95 -13.70 -4.89 0.58
N SER A 96 -13.09 -4.07 -0.26
CA SER A 96 -13.74 -3.14 -1.16
C SER A 96 -13.00 -3.01 -2.49
N LEU A 97 -13.52 -2.19 -3.40
CA LEU A 97 -12.98 -2.06 -4.74
C LEU A 97 -11.52 -1.59 -4.72
N ASN A 98 -10.68 -2.26 -5.50
CA ASN A 98 -9.24 -2.06 -5.62
C ASN A 98 -8.50 -2.07 -4.26
N ASP A 99 -9.04 -2.77 -3.25
CA ASP A 99 -8.23 -3.17 -2.11
C ASP A 99 -7.12 -4.10 -2.59
N ILE A 100 -5.92 -3.87 -2.07
CA ILE A 100 -4.76 -4.72 -2.30
C ILE A 100 -4.57 -5.50 -1.01
N GLU A 101 -4.69 -6.81 -1.10
CA GLU A 101 -4.68 -7.73 0.03
C GLU A 101 -3.55 -8.75 -0.17
N LYS A 102 -2.90 -9.15 0.93
CA LYS A 102 -1.86 -10.19 0.92
C LYS A 102 -2.53 -11.55 1.09
N VAL A 103 -2.18 -12.51 0.24
CA VAL A 103 -2.67 -13.88 0.29
C VAL A 103 -2.02 -14.59 1.47
N ASP A 104 -2.83 -15.11 2.39
CA ASP A 104 -2.38 -16.00 3.45
C ASP A 104 -2.40 -17.46 2.96
N SER A 105 -3.56 -17.91 2.46
CA SER A 105 -3.74 -19.25 1.92
C SER A 105 -4.68 -19.29 0.72
N VAL A 106 -4.59 -20.38 -0.07
CA VAL A 106 -5.36 -20.57 -1.30
C VAL A 106 -6.11 -21.89 -1.23
N GLU A 107 -7.43 -21.85 -1.37
CA GLU A 107 -8.32 -23.01 -1.32
C GLU A 107 -9.20 -23.07 -2.56
N ASN A 108 -8.97 -24.06 -3.42
CA ASN A 108 -9.75 -24.26 -4.67
C ASN A 108 -9.83 -22.98 -5.56
N GLY A 109 -8.79 -22.15 -5.55
CA GLY A 109 -8.74 -20.88 -6.29
C GLY A 109 -9.41 -19.71 -5.58
N ASN A 110 -10.06 -19.91 -4.44
CA ASN A 110 -10.40 -18.83 -3.52
C ASN A 110 -9.19 -18.50 -2.65
N VAL A 111 -9.14 -17.28 -2.16
CA VAL A 111 -8.05 -16.76 -1.34
C VAL A 111 -8.58 -16.43 0.05
N VAL A 112 -7.83 -16.82 1.07
CA VAL A 112 -7.93 -16.23 2.41
C VAL A 112 -6.80 -15.23 2.55
N THR A 113 -7.13 -13.99 2.91
CA THR A 113 -6.12 -12.92 3.08
C THR A 113 -5.58 -12.90 4.50
N THR A 114 -4.46 -12.21 4.72
CA THR A 114 -3.88 -12.01 6.07
C THR A 114 -4.77 -11.17 7.00
N ARG A 115 -5.88 -10.64 6.51
CA ARG A 115 -6.92 -9.94 7.27
C ARG A 115 -8.17 -10.80 7.49
N ASP A 116 -8.03 -12.11 7.33
CA ASP A 116 -9.09 -13.11 7.50
C ASP A 116 -10.29 -12.92 6.55
N ASN A 117 -10.07 -12.30 5.37
CA ASN A 117 -11.10 -12.15 4.35
C ASN A 117 -11.13 -13.35 3.41
N GLY A 118 -12.33 -13.86 3.11
CA GLY A 118 -12.58 -14.82 2.04
C GLY A 118 -12.86 -14.13 0.71
N VAL A 119 -11.98 -14.30 -0.28
CA VAL A 119 -12.11 -13.67 -1.60
C VAL A 119 -12.24 -14.74 -2.68
N ARG A 120 -13.34 -14.69 -3.45
CA ARG A 120 -13.59 -15.70 -4.50
C ARG A 120 -12.76 -15.40 -5.74
N HIS A 121 -12.43 -16.45 -6.50
CA HIS A 121 -11.56 -16.36 -7.68
C HIS A 121 -11.94 -15.26 -8.69
N HIS A 122 -13.24 -14.98 -8.89
CA HIS A 122 -13.71 -14.01 -9.88
C HIS A 122 -13.69 -12.55 -9.40
N GLU A 123 -13.38 -12.33 -8.12
CA GLU A 123 -13.41 -11.02 -7.46
C GLU A 123 -12.07 -10.30 -7.50
N TYR A 124 -10.98 -11.05 -7.73
CA TYR A 124 -9.62 -10.54 -7.69
C TYR A 124 -8.83 -10.86 -8.97
N VAL A 125 -7.69 -10.18 -9.10
CA VAL A 125 -6.60 -10.48 -10.03
C VAL A 125 -5.29 -10.47 -9.25
N VAL A 126 -4.24 -11.12 -9.76
CA VAL A 126 -2.96 -11.23 -9.06
C VAL A 126 -2.06 -10.03 -9.40
N LEU A 127 -1.31 -9.55 -8.42
CA LEU A 127 -0.24 -8.58 -8.60
C LEU A 127 1.09 -9.33 -8.66
N VAL A 128 1.62 -9.47 -9.87
CA VAL A 128 2.89 -10.15 -10.12
C VAL A 128 4.03 -9.17 -9.88
N PRO A 129 5.04 -9.49 -9.05
CA PRO A 129 6.19 -8.62 -8.82
C PRO A 129 6.94 -8.30 -10.12
N GLY A 130 7.38 -7.04 -10.24
CA GLY A 130 8.15 -6.55 -11.37
C GLY A 130 7.29 -6.01 -12.51
N ARG A 131 7.96 -5.75 -13.63
CA ARG A 131 7.39 -5.21 -14.86
C ARG A 131 7.35 -6.30 -15.92
N GLU A 132 6.15 -6.60 -16.42
CA GLU A 132 6.00 -7.52 -17.55
C GLU A 132 6.33 -6.84 -18.89
N GLU A 133 6.79 -7.62 -19.86
CA GLU A 133 7.08 -7.11 -21.20
C GLU A 133 5.79 -6.63 -21.89
N GLY A 134 5.81 -5.43 -22.47
CA GLY A 134 4.61 -4.82 -23.07
C GLY A 134 3.60 -4.27 -22.06
N SER A 135 3.94 -4.22 -20.77
CA SER A 135 3.07 -3.65 -19.75
C SER A 135 2.90 -2.13 -19.90
N THR A 136 1.75 -1.63 -19.46
CA THR A 136 1.42 -0.20 -19.42
C THR A 136 1.79 0.36 -18.05
N GLU A 137 2.79 1.23 -17.98
CA GLU A 137 3.16 1.87 -16.72
C GLU A 137 2.15 2.97 -16.36
N ILE A 138 1.61 2.88 -15.15
CA ILE A 138 0.56 3.79 -14.62
C ILE A 138 0.94 4.41 -13.29
N ALA A 139 2.19 4.29 -12.84
CA ALA A 139 2.65 4.95 -11.60
C ALA A 139 2.48 6.47 -11.68
N TYR A 140 2.61 7.01 -12.89
CA TYR A 140 2.47 8.43 -13.21
C TYR A 140 1.44 8.67 -14.31
N TYR A 141 0.75 9.81 -14.27
CA TYR A 141 -0.19 10.20 -15.33
C TYR A 141 0.53 10.55 -16.63
N ASP A 142 1.61 11.31 -16.51
CA ASP A 142 2.55 11.66 -17.57
C ASP A 142 3.99 11.42 -17.06
N LYS A 143 4.61 10.37 -17.59
CA LYS A 143 5.98 9.98 -17.22
C LYS A 143 7.02 11.03 -17.64
N THR A 144 6.74 11.82 -18.67
CA THR A 144 7.71 12.82 -19.18
C THR A 144 7.93 13.98 -18.22
N LEU A 145 7.00 14.18 -17.27
CA LEU A 145 7.08 15.23 -16.25
C LEU A 145 7.85 14.79 -14.99
N VAL A 146 8.33 13.54 -14.94
CA VAL A 146 9.05 12.99 -13.79
C VAL A 146 10.55 13.13 -14.01
N PRO A 147 11.31 13.80 -13.12
CA PRO A 147 12.77 13.88 -13.22
C PRO A 147 13.41 12.49 -13.26
N GLU A 148 14.51 12.33 -14.01
CA GLU A 148 15.21 11.05 -14.12
C GLU A 148 15.68 10.51 -12.77
N GLU A 149 16.12 11.38 -11.86
CA GLU A 149 16.53 11.03 -10.50
C GLU A 149 15.40 10.31 -9.75
N GLN A 150 14.18 10.85 -9.82
CA GLN A 150 12.99 10.25 -9.20
C GLN A 150 12.59 8.94 -9.88
N GLN A 151 12.78 8.82 -11.21
CA GLN A 151 12.53 7.56 -11.92
C GLN A 151 13.50 6.46 -11.47
N ILE A 152 14.78 6.79 -11.29
CA ILE A 152 15.80 5.85 -10.80
C ILE A 152 15.48 5.43 -9.37
N GLU A 153 15.11 6.38 -8.53
CA GLU A 153 14.70 6.15 -7.14
C GLU A 153 13.51 5.16 -7.07
N ASP A 154 12.49 5.39 -7.87
CA ASP A 154 11.32 4.52 -8.00
C ASP A 154 11.60 3.17 -8.72
N GLU A 155 12.68 3.09 -9.50
CA GLU A 155 13.15 1.84 -10.11
C GLU A 155 14.05 1.03 -9.18
N SER A 156 14.64 1.67 -8.16
CA SER A 156 15.37 0.96 -7.12
C SER A 156 14.38 0.16 -6.26
N ILE A 157 14.44 -1.17 -6.37
CA ILE A 157 13.72 -2.15 -5.52
C ILE A 157 14.04 -1.90 -4.01
N SER A 158 15.08 -1.10 -3.75
CA SER A 158 15.71 -0.82 -2.48
C SER A 158 14.98 0.13 -1.56
N TYR A 159 13.89 0.81 -1.97
CA TYR A 159 13.24 1.83 -1.12
C TYR A 159 12.72 1.31 0.23
N LEU A 160 12.63 -0.02 0.43
CA LEU A 160 12.42 -0.65 1.74
C LEU A 160 13.26 -1.91 2.00
N ALA A 161 14.20 -2.28 1.12
CA ALA A 161 14.98 -3.51 1.27
C ALA A 161 16.47 -3.26 1.53
N GLU A 162 17.06 -2.17 1.04
CA GLU A 162 18.52 -2.04 0.99
C GLU A 162 18.95 -0.57 0.97
N ASN A 163 18.94 0.12 2.12
CA ASN A 163 19.84 1.25 2.38
C ASN A 163 19.74 1.68 3.86
N ASP A 164 20.13 0.78 4.75
CA ASP A 164 21.02 1.02 5.90
C ASP A 164 21.01 -0.26 6.75
N GLU A 165 22.14 -0.96 6.84
CA GLU A 165 22.30 -2.06 7.81
C GLU A 165 22.27 -1.56 9.27
N THR A 166 22.15 -0.25 9.49
CA THR A 166 22.20 0.41 10.79
C THR A 166 20.81 0.72 11.38
N LEU A 167 19.72 0.67 10.60
CA LEU A 167 18.39 1.12 11.02
C LEU A 167 17.27 0.13 10.67
N LYS A 168 17.51 -1.17 10.86
CA LYS A 168 16.41 -2.15 10.84
C LYS A 168 15.74 -2.18 12.22
N PRO A 169 14.44 -1.82 12.32
CA PRO A 169 13.73 -1.95 13.58
C PRO A 169 13.69 -3.41 14.02
N SER A 170 14.10 -3.68 15.26
CA SER A 170 14.12 -4.99 15.90
C SER A 170 13.09 -5.11 17.02
N VAL A 171 12.72 -6.35 17.36
CA VAL A 171 11.95 -6.62 18.58
C VAL A 171 12.77 -6.19 19.79
N GLY A 172 12.17 -5.38 20.67
CA GLY A 172 12.85 -4.77 21.81
C GLY A 172 13.27 -3.32 21.59
N ASP A 173 13.27 -2.81 20.36
CA ASP A 173 13.51 -1.39 20.11
C ASP A 173 12.39 -0.54 20.71
N ILE A 174 12.78 0.61 21.27
CA ILE A 174 11.87 1.60 21.84
C ILE A 174 11.89 2.83 20.95
N TYR A 175 10.71 3.20 20.46
CA TYR A 175 10.46 4.42 19.69
C TYR A 175 9.62 5.40 20.50
N TYR A 176 9.84 6.70 20.27
CA TYR A 176 8.97 7.77 20.72
C TYR A 176 8.04 8.15 19.57
N ASP A 177 6.74 7.90 19.74
CA ASP A 177 5.71 8.38 18.84
C ASP A 177 5.51 9.89 19.09
N ILE A 178 5.90 10.69 18.11
CA ILE A 178 5.87 12.16 18.17
C ILE A 178 4.42 12.67 18.20
N HIS A 179 3.49 11.95 17.57
CA HIS A 179 2.08 12.35 17.50
C HIS A 179 1.30 12.01 18.77
N GLN A 180 1.62 10.87 19.38
CA GLN A 180 0.96 10.40 20.60
C GLN A 180 1.71 10.78 21.87
N GLU A 181 2.85 11.46 21.74
CA GLU A 181 3.78 11.84 22.82
C GLU A 181 4.10 10.64 23.74
N THR A 182 4.20 9.45 23.17
CA THR A 182 4.27 8.19 23.94
C THR A 182 5.50 7.38 23.54
N LYS A 183 6.19 6.81 24.55
CA LYS A 183 7.25 5.83 24.32
C LYS A 183 6.64 4.45 24.20
N THR A 184 7.02 3.73 23.16
CA THR A 184 6.49 2.41 22.87
C THR A 184 7.59 1.48 22.38
N MET A 185 7.46 0.20 22.73
CA MET A 185 8.43 -0.83 22.38
C MET A 185 7.85 -1.76 21.33
N ILE A 186 8.67 -2.17 20.36
CA ILE A 186 8.32 -3.24 19.42
C ILE A 186 8.31 -4.55 20.19
N VAL A 187 7.15 -5.18 20.31
CA VAL A 187 6.98 -6.48 21.00
C VAL A 187 6.90 -7.66 20.04
N ALA A 188 6.57 -7.41 18.80
CA ALA A 188 6.60 -8.39 17.73
C ALA A 188 6.79 -7.68 16.39
N MET A 189 7.35 -8.39 15.42
CA MET A 189 7.47 -7.90 14.06
C MET A 189 7.19 -9.02 13.07
N THR A 190 6.72 -8.62 11.90
CA THR A 190 6.60 -9.43 10.70
C THR A 190 7.56 -8.87 9.65
N VAL A 191 7.56 -9.43 8.44
CA VAL A 191 8.41 -8.93 7.34
C VAL A 191 8.08 -7.48 6.97
N ASP A 192 6.83 -7.03 7.18
CA ASP A 192 6.33 -5.75 6.67
C ASP A 192 5.81 -4.81 7.79
N GLU A 193 5.43 -5.36 8.95
CA GLU A 193 4.78 -4.62 10.04
C GLU A 193 5.43 -4.88 11.40
N VAL A 194 5.44 -3.88 12.27
CA VAL A 194 5.75 -4.01 13.70
C VAL A 194 4.48 -3.92 14.53
N ILE A 195 4.53 -4.54 15.70
CA ILE A 195 3.50 -4.50 16.71
C ILE A 195 4.10 -3.87 17.95
N PHE A 196 3.53 -2.75 18.36
CA PHE A 196 3.90 -2.05 19.58
C PHE A 196 3.29 -2.68 20.83
N GLY A 197 3.90 -2.48 22.00
CA GLY A 197 3.46 -3.07 23.27
C GLY A 197 2.03 -2.68 23.69
N HIS A 198 1.51 -1.57 23.19
CA HIS A 198 0.11 -1.15 23.37
C HIS A 198 -0.83 -1.71 22.28
N GLY A 199 -0.37 -2.68 21.47
CA GLY A 199 -1.16 -3.42 20.49
C GLY A 199 -1.35 -2.73 19.14
N VAL A 200 -0.81 -1.52 18.94
CA VAL A 200 -0.90 -0.82 17.65
C VAL A 200 0.08 -1.45 16.67
N LYS A 201 -0.42 -1.74 15.47
CA LYS A 201 0.38 -2.26 14.36
C LYS A 201 0.74 -1.12 13.43
N VAL A 202 2.01 -1.02 13.08
CA VAL A 202 2.55 0.04 12.22
C VAL A 202 3.46 -0.59 11.17
N HIS A 203 3.39 -0.10 9.94
CA HIS A 203 4.24 -0.60 8.87
C HIS A 203 5.69 -0.17 9.11
N ILE A 204 6.68 -1.01 8.77
CA ILE A 204 8.11 -0.70 9.00
C ILE A 204 8.51 0.64 8.38
N SER A 205 8.00 0.95 7.19
CA SER A 205 8.26 2.23 6.51
C SER A 205 7.83 3.47 7.30
N GLU A 206 6.84 3.35 8.18
CA GLU A 206 6.39 4.48 8.99
C GLU A 206 7.30 4.70 10.21
N ILE A 207 7.97 3.65 10.69
CA ILE A 207 8.97 3.75 11.76
C ILE A 207 10.23 4.42 11.26
N LEU A 208 10.58 4.20 10.00
CA LEU A 208 11.72 4.82 9.33
C LEU A 208 11.50 6.32 9.03
N ASP A 209 10.32 6.86 9.33
CA ASP A 209 10.02 8.28 9.21
C ASP A 209 10.29 9.00 10.53
N ASP A 210 11.46 9.65 10.63
CA ASP A 210 11.91 10.43 11.79
C ASP A 210 10.95 11.57 12.19
N THR A 211 10.00 11.94 11.32
CA THR A 211 8.97 12.94 11.65
C THR A 211 7.79 12.36 12.42
N LYS A 212 7.68 11.02 12.45
CA LYS A 212 6.62 10.28 13.15
C LYS A 212 7.15 9.53 14.37
N PHE A 213 8.29 8.86 14.21
CA PHE A 213 8.88 8.04 15.26
C PHE A 213 10.36 8.37 15.43
N GLU A 214 10.77 8.61 16.68
CA GLU A 214 12.17 8.83 17.03
C GLU A 214 12.70 7.60 17.77
N LEU A 215 13.79 7.01 17.28
CA LEU A 215 14.43 5.87 17.95
C LEU A 215 15.02 6.32 19.31
N VAL A 216 14.53 5.74 20.40
CA VAL A 216 14.97 6.06 21.77
C VAL A 216 16.00 5.05 22.26
N TYR A 217 15.81 3.78 21.92
CA TYR A 217 16.67 2.68 22.32
C TYR A 217 16.62 1.58 21.28
N GLN A 218 17.79 1.11 20.86
CA GLN A 218 17.92 -0.05 20.00
C GLN A 218 18.32 -1.24 20.86
N ALA A 219 17.52 -2.30 20.80
CA ALA A 219 17.90 -3.55 21.45
C ALA A 219 18.97 -4.22 20.59
N SER A 220 20.16 -4.42 21.15
CA SER A 220 21.20 -5.20 20.49
C SER A 220 20.83 -6.69 20.55
N GLU A 221 20.66 -7.33 19.38
CA GLU A 221 20.61 -8.79 19.29
C GLU A 221 22.02 -9.36 19.57
N ASP A 222 22.36 -9.54 20.84
CA ASP A 222 23.39 -10.51 21.22
C ASP A 222 22.72 -11.88 21.35
N ILE A 223 22.80 -12.70 20.30
CA ILE A 223 22.62 -14.16 20.35
C ILE A 223 23.97 -14.83 20.12
#